data_AF-A0A7C9AM68-F1
#
_entry.id   AF-A0A7C9AM68-F1
#
_cell.length_a   1.000
_cell.length_b   1.000
_cell.length_c   1.000
_cell.angle_alpha   90.00
_cell.angle_beta   90.00
_cell.angle_gamma   90.00
#
_symmetry.space_group_name_H-M   'P 1'
#
loop_
_entity.id
_entity.type
_entity.pdbx_description
1 polymer ?
#
loop_
_entity_poly.entity_id
_entity_poly.type
_entity_poly.pdbx_seq_one_letter_code
_entity_poly.pdbx_strand_id
1 'polypeptide(L)'
;QADASTLWLVPEVVQMRFTKLLDLDTEMRIIFSWVLTRDRPKGKEVVRYERTVEDPSDLPRNSDVQSVLNGTMNSFRVYNIYPRYFRVTGSGDVRPFEPEIAVSADLVISHQSPEWWSFFDINPLNVTCCGGLVGPMAIVVSEETPQGILGDTLSKFSIWGLYITFVLAVGRFIRLQCSDLRMRIPYENLPSCDRLIAICEDIYAARAEGELGVEEVLYWTLVKIYRSPHMLLEYTKPD
;
A
#
# COMPACT_ATOMS: atom_id res chain seq x y z
N GLN A 1 -20.01 9.46 -23.33
CA GLN A 1 -21.46 9.27 -23.32
C GLN A 1 -21.96 9.91 -22.05
N ALA A 2 -22.99 10.75 -22.16
CA ALA A 2 -23.44 11.64 -21.09
C ALA A 2 -24.40 10.92 -20.16
N ASP A 3 -25.08 9.90 -20.67
CA ASP A 3 -26.07 9.12 -19.97
C ASP A 3 -25.44 8.24 -18.89
N ALA A 4 -26.15 8.11 -17.77
CA ALA A 4 -25.78 7.19 -16.70
C ALA A 4 -25.79 5.74 -17.20
N SER A 5 -24.84 4.95 -16.69
CA SER A 5 -24.79 3.50 -16.93
C SER A 5 -25.85 2.72 -16.14
N THR A 6 -26.59 3.38 -15.26
CA THR A 6 -27.61 2.77 -14.39
C THR A 6 -28.91 3.56 -14.45
N LEU A 7 -30.02 2.85 -14.31
CA LEU A 7 -31.35 3.43 -14.31
C LEU A 7 -31.67 4.09 -12.98
N TRP A 8 -32.50 5.13 -13.01
CA TRP A 8 -32.99 5.80 -11.81
C TRP A 8 -34.20 5.03 -11.26
N LEU A 9 -33.93 4.14 -10.29
CA LEU A 9 -34.94 3.24 -9.70
C LEU A 9 -35.46 3.72 -8.34
N VAL A 10 -35.42 5.03 -8.07
CA VAL A 10 -35.88 5.57 -6.79
C VAL A 10 -37.41 5.48 -6.73
N PRO A 11 -38.00 4.80 -5.72
CA PRO A 11 -39.45 4.66 -5.63
C PRO A 11 -40.16 6.01 -5.54
N GLU A 12 -41.32 6.13 -6.20
CA GLU A 12 -42.13 7.35 -6.26
C GLU A 12 -42.45 7.93 -4.87
N VAL A 13 -42.69 7.07 -3.86
CA VAL A 13 -42.95 7.49 -2.47
C VAL A 13 -41.75 8.25 -1.87
N VAL A 14 -40.53 7.84 -2.20
CA VAL A 14 -39.30 8.51 -1.76
C VAL A 14 -39.14 9.84 -2.47
N GLN A 15 -39.43 9.88 -3.78
CA GLN A 15 -39.40 11.12 -4.56
C GLN A 15 -40.41 12.14 -4.02
N MET A 16 -41.67 11.75 -3.81
CA MET A 16 -42.71 12.62 -3.22
C MET A 16 -42.32 13.15 -1.83
N ARG A 17 -41.70 12.31 -0.99
CA ARG A 17 -41.23 12.74 0.33
C ARG A 17 -40.09 13.75 0.21
N PHE A 18 -39.16 13.52 -0.71
CA PHE A 18 -38.05 14.43 -0.97
C PHE A 18 -38.53 15.78 -1.49
N THR A 19 -39.45 15.78 -2.46
CA THR A 19 -40.07 17.01 -2.98
C THR A 19 -40.76 17.84 -1.89
N LYS A 20 -41.47 17.19 -0.96
CA LYS A 20 -42.08 17.87 0.19
C LYS A 20 -41.07 18.47 1.17
N LEU A 21 -39.87 17.88 1.29
CA LEU A 21 -38.81 18.44 2.12
C LEU A 21 -38.20 19.68 1.47
N LEU A 22 -38.05 19.68 0.13
CA LEU A 22 -37.60 20.85 -0.62
C LEU A 22 -38.56 22.04 -0.47
N ASP A 23 -39.87 21.81 -0.34
CA ASP A 23 -40.87 22.86 -0.07
C ASP A 23 -40.69 23.54 1.30
N LEU A 24 -40.09 22.85 2.27
CA LEU A 24 -39.86 23.35 3.62
C LEU A 24 -38.56 24.15 3.76
N ASP A 25 -37.96 24.54 2.63
CA ASP A 25 -36.69 25.28 2.52
C ASP A 25 -35.55 24.64 3.33
N THR A 26 -35.50 23.31 3.35
CA THR A 26 -34.41 22.58 4.00
C THR A 26 -33.12 22.69 3.19
N GLU A 27 -31.98 22.78 3.88
CA GLU A 27 -30.66 22.77 3.23
C GLU A 27 -30.46 21.48 2.41
N MET A 28 -30.45 21.63 1.08
CA MET A 28 -30.09 20.55 0.16
C MET A 28 -28.57 20.48 0.03
N ARG A 29 -28.03 19.25 -0.01
CA ARG A 29 -26.61 19.01 -0.29
C ARG A 29 -26.49 18.04 -1.45
N ILE A 30 -25.63 18.38 -2.40
CA ILE A 30 -25.28 17.50 -3.52
C ILE A 30 -23.82 17.10 -3.35
N ILE A 31 -23.58 15.78 -3.40
CA ILE A 31 -22.25 15.18 -3.22
C ILE A 31 -21.86 14.48 -4.50
N PHE A 32 -20.69 14.81 -5.02
CA PHE A 32 -20.09 14.17 -6.18
C PHE A 32 -18.92 13.30 -5.72
N SER A 33 -18.91 12.05 -6.17
CA SER A 33 -17.86 11.10 -5.79
C SER A 33 -17.19 10.48 -7.02
N TRP A 34 -15.86 10.49 -7.01
CA TRP A 34 -15.02 9.78 -7.95
C TRP A 34 -14.37 8.59 -7.27
N VAL A 35 -14.47 7.42 -7.90
CA VAL A 35 -13.81 6.19 -7.46
C VAL A 35 -12.78 5.81 -8.50
N LEU A 36 -11.51 5.89 -8.11
CA LEU A 36 -10.37 5.61 -8.97
C LEU A 36 -9.76 4.28 -8.51
N THR A 37 -9.66 3.33 -9.43
CA THR A 37 -9.09 2.00 -9.15
C THR A 37 -7.80 1.81 -9.93
N ARG A 38 -6.74 1.38 -9.26
CA ARG A 38 -5.43 1.07 -9.85
C ARG A 38 -4.76 -0.10 -9.15
N ASP A 39 -3.85 -0.78 -9.84
CA ASP A 39 -3.27 -2.04 -9.34
C ASP A 39 -2.32 -1.89 -8.14
N ARG A 40 -1.77 -0.69 -7.92
CA ARG A 40 -0.78 -0.38 -6.88
C ARG A 40 -1.03 1.03 -6.31
N PRO A 41 -0.64 1.29 -5.04
CA PRO A 41 0.03 0.39 -4.11
C PRO A 41 -0.95 -0.64 -3.51
N LYS A 42 -0.43 -1.80 -3.11
CA LYS A 42 -1.25 -2.88 -2.54
C LYS A 42 -1.88 -2.47 -1.22
N GLY A 43 -3.16 -2.79 -1.03
CA GLY A 43 -3.96 -2.36 0.13
C GLY A 43 -4.51 -0.93 0.02
N LYS A 44 -4.22 -0.20 -1.06
CA LYS A 44 -4.81 1.11 -1.39
C LYS A 44 -5.08 1.23 -2.89
N GLU A 45 -5.62 0.17 -3.47
CA GLU A 45 -5.94 0.07 -4.91
C GLU A 45 -7.11 0.98 -5.31
N VAL A 46 -8.07 1.14 -4.41
CA VAL A 46 -9.26 1.97 -4.62
C VAL A 46 -9.11 3.25 -3.82
N VAL A 47 -9.15 4.38 -4.51
CA VAL A 47 -9.15 5.71 -3.89
C VAL A 47 -10.43 6.43 -4.24
N ARG A 48 -11.07 7.00 -3.21
CA ARG A 48 -12.31 7.75 -3.33
C ARG A 48 -12.05 9.22 -3.09
N TYR A 49 -12.52 10.05 -4.00
CA TYR A 49 -12.57 11.49 -3.82
C TYR A 49 -14.04 11.91 -3.76
N GLU A 50 -14.42 12.61 -2.70
CA GLU A 50 -15.75 13.18 -2.55
C GLU A 50 -15.66 14.70 -2.46
N ARG A 51 -16.59 15.37 -3.11
CA ARG A 51 -16.79 16.80 -3.00
C ARG A 51 -18.25 17.09 -2.75
N THR A 52 -18.52 17.78 -1.65
CA THR A 52 -19.84 18.34 -1.35
C THR A 52 -19.87 19.75 -1.90
N VAL A 53 -20.96 20.11 -2.58
CA VAL A 53 -21.20 21.50 -2.99
C VAL A 53 -21.73 22.24 -1.76
N GLU A 54 -20.88 23.07 -1.16
CA GLU A 54 -21.17 23.80 0.08
C GLU A 54 -21.77 25.18 -0.18
N ASP A 55 -21.32 25.85 -1.24
CA ASP A 55 -21.73 27.21 -1.56
C ASP A 55 -23.18 27.26 -2.11
N PRO A 56 -24.09 28.03 -1.49
CA PRO A 56 -25.47 28.14 -1.96
C PRO A 56 -25.62 28.69 -3.38
N SER A 57 -24.62 29.45 -3.88
CA SER A 57 -24.60 29.95 -5.26
C SER A 57 -24.33 28.86 -6.29
N ASP A 58 -23.68 27.78 -5.89
CA ASP A 58 -23.31 26.66 -6.77
C ASP A 58 -24.39 25.58 -6.80
N LEU A 59 -25.27 25.58 -5.80
CA LEU A 59 -26.43 24.70 -5.72
C LEU A 59 -27.58 25.18 -6.63
N PRO A 60 -28.35 24.24 -7.19
CA PRO A 60 -29.58 24.58 -7.90
C PRO A 60 -30.64 25.06 -6.92
N ARG A 61 -31.58 25.87 -7.41
CA ARG A 61 -32.74 26.28 -6.61
C ARG A 61 -33.64 25.07 -6.33
N ASN A 62 -34.19 25.02 -5.13
CA ASN A 62 -35.12 23.96 -4.71
C ASN A 62 -36.32 23.83 -5.68
N SER A 63 -36.84 24.95 -6.20
CA SER A 63 -37.91 25.00 -7.19
C SER A 63 -37.54 24.32 -8.51
N ASP A 64 -36.29 24.47 -8.95
CA ASP A 64 -35.82 23.96 -10.23
C ASP A 64 -35.68 22.43 -10.13
N VAL A 65 -35.13 21.93 -9.01
CA VAL A 65 -35.07 20.48 -8.72
C VAL A 65 -36.46 19.87 -8.61
N GLN A 66 -37.38 20.52 -7.89
CA GLN A 66 -38.77 20.08 -7.76
C GLN A 66 -39.48 20.00 -9.12
N SER A 67 -39.29 21.01 -9.97
CA SER A 67 -39.87 21.03 -11.32
C SER A 67 -39.34 19.88 -12.17
N VAL A 68 -38.07 19.53 -11.98
CA VAL A 68 -37.46 18.38 -12.67
C VAL A 68 -38.01 17.04 -12.16
N LEU A 69 -38.16 16.87 -10.85
CA LEU A 69 -38.72 15.64 -10.28
C LEU A 69 -40.22 15.46 -10.58
N ASN A 70 -40.96 16.56 -10.72
CA ASN A 70 -42.38 16.53 -11.11
C ASN A 70 -42.59 16.37 -12.63
N GLY A 71 -41.53 16.38 -13.42
CA GLY A 71 -41.58 16.26 -14.88
C GLY A 71 -42.06 17.51 -15.63
N THR A 72 -42.07 18.68 -14.98
CA THR A 72 -42.39 19.96 -15.64
C THR A 72 -41.16 20.58 -16.32
N MET A 73 -39.97 20.28 -15.81
CA MET A 73 -38.68 20.60 -16.42
C MET A 73 -37.87 19.31 -16.59
N ASN A 74 -36.88 19.34 -17.48
CA ASN A 74 -36.02 18.17 -17.72
C ASN A 74 -34.60 18.35 -17.19
N SER A 75 -34.21 19.54 -16.73
CA SER A 75 -32.82 19.82 -16.37
C SER A 75 -32.66 20.92 -15.33
N PHE A 76 -31.63 20.79 -14.50
CA PHE A 76 -31.16 21.87 -13.61
C PHE A 76 -29.64 21.96 -13.63
N ARG A 77 -29.12 23.13 -13.23
CA ARG A 77 -27.70 23.47 -13.31
C ARG A 77 -27.03 23.41 -11.95
N VAL A 78 -25.83 22.85 -11.89
CA VAL A 78 -24.97 22.84 -10.70
C VAL A 78 -23.59 23.35 -11.08
N TYR A 79 -23.02 24.22 -10.25
CA TYR A 79 -21.68 24.76 -10.47
C TYR A 79 -20.65 24.10 -9.58
N ASN A 80 -19.37 24.25 -9.93
CA ASN A 80 -18.23 23.91 -9.08
C ASN A 80 -18.24 22.47 -8.50
N ILE A 81 -18.67 21.53 -9.34
CA ILE A 81 -19.03 20.14 -9.00
C ILE A 81 -17.80 19.32 -8.59
N TYR A 82 -16.76 19.34 -9.42
CA TYR A 82 -15.52 18.59 -9.21
C TYR A 82 -14.33 19.23 -9.95
N PRO A 83 -13.09 19.04 -9.46
CA PRO A 83 -11.88 19.52 -10.12
C PRO A 83 -11.60 18.70 -11.38
N ARG A 84 -11.14 19.33 -12.46
CA ARG A 84 -10.97 18.61 -13.73
C ARG A 84 -9.74 17.69 -13.72
N TYR A 85 -8.69 18.07 -13.01
CA TYR A 85 -7.45 17.30 -12.94
C TYR A 85 -7.27 16.70 -11.54
N PHE A 86 -7.09 15.38 -11.52
CA PHE A 86 -6.84 14.61 -10.31
C PHE A 86 -5.41 14.12 -10.29
N ARG A 87 -4.72 14.36 -9.18
CA ARG A 87 -3.43 13.74 -8.86
C ARG A 87 -3.67 12.56 -7.93
N VAL A 88 -3.40 11.35 -8.42
CA VAL A 88 -3.41 10.15 -7.57
C VAL A 88 -2.00 9.90 -7.08
N THR A 89 -1.77 10.08 -5.78
CA THR A 89 -0.43 10.00 -5.19
C THR A 89 0.04 8.56 -5.05
N GLY A 90 1.35 8.33 -5.01
CA GLY A 90 1.94 7.03 -4.69
C GLY A 90 1.53 6.48 -3.31
N SER A 91 1.08 7.35 -2.40
CA SER A 91 0.56 6.99 -1.07
C SER A 91 -0.86 6.42 -1.05
N GLY A 92 -1.59 6.48 -2.17
CA GLY A 92 -2.99 6.04 -2.25
C GLY A 92 -4.00 7.13 -1.88
N ASP A 93 -3.66 8.39 -2.07
CA ASP A 93 -4.56 9.52 -1.85
C ASP A 93 -4.85 10.25 -3.17
N VAL A 94 -5.97 10.98 -3.24
CA VAL A 94 -6.31 11.84 -4.38
C VAL A 94 -6.22 13.28 -3.95
N ARG A 95 -5.53 14.09 -4.75
CA ARG A 95 -5.44 15.53 -4.57
C ARG A 95 -5.87 16.24 -5.84
N PRO A 96 -6.71 17.29 -5.76
CA PRO A 96 -6.93 18.18 -6.89
C PRO A 96 -5.64 18.94 -7.22
N PHE A 97 -5.50 19.37 -8.46
CA PHE A 97 -4.54 20.43 -8.80
C PHE A 97 -5.18 21.80 -8.49
N GLU A 98 -4.44 22.68 -7.82
CA GLU A 98 -4.86 24.05 -7.51
C GLU A 98 -3.90 25.06 -8.16
N PRO A 99 -4.37 26.24 -8.62
CA PRO A 99 -5.75 26.71 -8.67
C PRO A 99 -6.43 26.32 -9.99
N GLU A 100 -7.51 25.56 -9.94
CA GLU A 100 -8.19 25.07 -11.14
C GLU A 100 -9.69 25.38 -11.14
N ILE A 101 -10.19 25.73 -12.33
CA ILE A 101 -11.61 25.95 -12.59
C ILE A 101 -12.33 24.60 -12.49
N ALA A 102 -13.16 24.46 -11.46
CA ALA A 102 -14.00 23.30 -11.29
C ALA A 102 -15.05 23.20 -12.41
N VAL A 103 -15.46 21.96 -12.70
CA VAL A 103 -16.45 21.64 -13.73
C VAL A 103 -17.84 22.03 -13.24
N SER A 104 -18.64 22.63 -14.12
CA SER A 104 -20.04 22.95 -13.89
C SER A 104 -20.87 22.25 -14.96
N ALA A 105 -22.05 21.77 -14.60
CA ALA A 105 -22.82 20.91 -15.49
C ALA A 105 -24.33 21.08 -15.35
N ASP A 106 -25.01 20.74 -16.44
CA ASP A 106 -26.45 20.55 -16.48
C ASP A 106 -26.77 19.06 -16.27
N LEU A 107 -27.56 18.78 -15.24
CA LEU A 107 -28.09 17.44 -14.95
C LEU A 107 -29.46 17.34 -15.61
N VAL A 108 -29.59 16.43 -16.57
CA VAL A 108 -30.80 16.24 -17.38
C VAL A 108 -31.41 14.89 -17.04
N ILE A 109 -32.70 14.85 -16.74
CA ILE A 109 -33.44 13.61 -16.58
C ILE A 109 -34.18 13.25 -17.86
N SER A 110 -34.16 11.97 -18.21
CA SER A 110 -34.98 11.38 -19.28
C SER A 110 -36.17 10.65 -18.68
N HIS A 111 -37.38 11.19 -18.87
CA HIS A 111 -38.64 10.60 -18.40
C HIS A 111 -39.15 9.43 -19.27
N GLN A 112 -38.24 8.70 -19.91
CA GLN A 112 -38.60 7.45 -20.59
C GLN A 112 -38.82 6.36 -19.54
N SER A 113 -39.63 5.33 -19.82
CA SER A 113 -39.83 4.22 -18.86
C SER A 113 -38.88 3.08 -19.24
N PRO A 114 -37.78 2.83 -18.49
CA PRO A 114 -37.36 3.41 -17.19
C PRO A 114 -36.54 4.69 -17.29
N GLU A 115 -36.57 5.53 -16.24
CA GLU A 115 -35.93 6.87 -16.23
C GLU A 115 -34.41 6.79 -15.99
N TRP A 116 -33.65 7.78 -16.48
CA TRP A 116 -32.21 7.90 -16.21
C TRP A 116 -31.74 9.35 -16.23
N TRP A 117 -30.56 9.59 -15.64
CA TRP A 117 -29.90 10.89 -15.63
C TRP A 117 -28.79 10.96 -16.67
N SER A 118 -28.58 12.14 -17.23
CA SER A 118 -27.50 12.46 -18.16
C SER A 118 -26.76 13.71 -17.68
N PHE A 119 -25.44 13.69 -17.82
CA PHE A 119 -24.54 14.76 -17.35
C PHE A 119 -23.94 15.51 -18.53
N PHE A 120 -24.20 16.82 -18.62
CA PHE A 120 -23.67 17.70 -19.66
C PHE A 120 -22.75 18.76 -19.07
N ASP A 121 -21.45 18.68 -19.37
CA ASP A 121 -20.47 19.72 -19.03
C ASP A 121 -20.80 21.01 -19.78
N ILE A 122 -20.89 22.14 -19.07
CA ILE A 122 -21.17 23.47 -19.63
C ILE A 122 -19.96 24.00 -20.39
N ASN A 123 -18.76 23.70 -19.89
CA ASN A 123 -17.49 24.14 -20.45
C ASN A 123 -16.62 22.92 -20.77
N PRO A 124 -17.00 22.11 -21.77
CA PRO A 124 -16.21 20.94 -22.15
C PRO A 124 -14.84 21.40 -22.67
N LEU A 125 -13.78 20.71 -22.25
CA LEU A 125 -12.47 20.89 -22.86
C LEU A 125 -12.52 20.38 -24.31
N ASN A 126 -12.03 21.19 -25.26
CA ASN A 126 -11.80 20.79 -26.65
C ASN A 126 -10.59 19.84 -26.78
N VAL A 127 -10.52 18.82 -25.94
CA VAL A 127 -9.46 17.81 -25.97
C VAL A 127 -10.01 16.59 -26.71
N THR A 128 -9.41 16.28 -27.85
CA THR A 128 -9.78 15.15 -28.72
C THR A 128 -9.47 13.77 -28.11
N CYS A 129 -8.90 13.73 -26.91
CA CYS A 129 -8.45 12.51 -26.23
C CYS A 129 -9.58 11.48 -26.02
N CYS A 130 -10.83 11.92 -25.83
CA CYS A 130 -11.96 11.04 -25.53
C CYS A 130 -12.83 10.69 -26.76
N GLY A 131 -12.32 10.82 -27.98
CA GLY A 131 -12.97 10.28 -29.18
C GLY A 131 -14.39 10.81 -29.46
N GLY A 132 -14.69 12.05 -29.04
CA GLY A 132 -16.02 12.66 -29.21
C GLY A 132 -17.07 12.23 -28.18
N LEU A 133 -16.67 11.54 -27.10
CA LEU A 133 -17.56 11.24 -25.98
C LEU A 133 -17.97 12.53 -25.26
N VAL A 134 -19.26 12.85 -25.32
CA VAL A 134 -19.90 13.91 -24.53
C VAL A 134 -20.25 13.30 -23.19
N GLY A 135 -19.72 13.77 -22.06
CA GLY A 135 -19.95 13.23 -20.72
C GLY A 135 -18.98 13.81 -19.68
N PRO A 136 -19.04 13.39 -18.40
CA PRO A 136 -18.15 13.90 -17.37
C PRO A 136 -16.70 13.49 -17.69
N MET A 137 -15.84 14.48 -17.87
CA MET A 137 -14.42 14.28 -18.18
C MET A 137 -13.58 14.59 -16.94
N ALA A 138 -12.69 13.66 -16.61
CA ALA A 138 -11.68 13.81 -15.57
C ALA A 138 -10.32 13.43 -16.17
N ILE A 139 -9.31 14.28 -15.93
CA ILE A 139 -7.93 13.99 -16.32
C ILE A 139 -7.20 13.51 -15.08
N VAL A 140 -6.80 12.23 -15.09
CA VAL A 140 -6.18 11.60 -13.93
C VAL A 140 -4.69 11.40 -14.19
N VAL A 141 -3.87 12.08 -13.39
CA VAL A 141 -2.42 11.89 -13.36
C VAL A 141 -2.10 10.94 -12.21
N SER A 142 -1.79 9.69 -12.54
CA SER A 142 -1.32 8.72 -11.58
C SER A 142 0.19 8.86 -11.39
N GLU A 143 0.62 9.04 -10.15
CA GLU A 143 2.05 8.91 -9.82
C GLU A 143 2.51 7.48 -9.98
N GLU A 144 3.77 7.34 -10.38
CA GLU A 144 4.43 6.05 -10.41
C GLU A 144 4.57 5.50 -8.99
N THR A 145 4.29 4.20 -8.86
CA THR A 145 4.53 3.47 -7.62
C THR A 145 5.77 2.60 -7.82
N PRO A 146 6.66 2.50 -6.82
CA PRO A 146 7.82 1.63 -6.93
C PRO A 146 7.37 0.20 -7.30
N GLN A 147 8.01 -0.37 -8.31
CA GLN A 147 7.76 -1.74 -8.77
C GLN A 147 8.81 -2.71 -8.25
N GLY A 148 8.48 -4.00 -8.26
CA GLY A 148 9.36 -5.08 -7.78
C GLY A 148 9.33 -5.28 -6.28
N ILE A 149 10.31 -6.02 -5.76
CA ILE A 149 10.36 -6.48 -4.36
C ILE A 149 10.35 -5.29 -3.40
N LEU A 150 11.09 -4.22 -3.70
CA LEU A 150 11.09 -2.99 -2.90
C LEU A 150 9.72 -2.32 -2.86
N GLY A 151 9.01 -2.27 -3.98
CA GLY A 151 7.65 -1.73 -4.03
C GLY A 151 6.62 -2.59 -3.29
N ASP A 152 6.76 -3.91 -3.38
CA ASP A 152 5.88 -4.86 -2.70
C ASP A 152 6.11 -4.86 -1.19
N THR A 153 7.37 -4.74 -0.75
CA THR A 153 7.69 -4.62 0.67
C THR A 153 7.29 -3.26 1.21
N LEU A 154 7.53 -2.15 0.51
CA LEU A 154 7.15 -0.80 0.98
C LEU A 154 5.63 -0.56 0.94
N SER A 155 4.91 -1.15 -0.02
CA SER A 155 3.44 -1.02 -0.07
C SER A 155 2.75 -1.83 1.02
N LYS A 156 3.32 -2.96 1.44
CA LYS A 156 2.78 -3.81 2.50
C LYS A 156 3.31 -3.48 3.90
N PHE A 157 4.58 -3.09 4.00
CA PHE A 157 5.27 -2.74 5.23
C PHE A 157 5.69 -1.28 5.18
N SER A 158 5.22 -0.50 6.16
CA SER A 158 5.66 0.88 6.35
C SER A 158 7.19 0.94 6.53
N ILE A 159 7.80 2.08 6.17
CA ILE A 159 9.22 2.36 6.42
C ILE A 159 9.60 2.15 7.89
N TRP A 160 8.65 2.37 8.80
CA TRP A 160 8.77 2.04 10.23
C TRP A 160 8.99 0.55 10.48
N GLY A 161 8.25 -0.32 9.79
CA GLY A 161 8.42 -1.76 9.89
C GLY A 161 9.77 -2.22 9.36
N LEU A 162 10.23 -1.64 8.25
CA LEU A 162 11.57 -1.91 7.71
C LEU A 162 12.68 -1.46 8.67
N TYR A 163 12.53 -0.29 9.30
CA TYR A 163 13.46 0.19 10.32
C TYR A 163 13.53 -0.74 11.53
N ILE A 164 12.37 -1.09 12.12
CA ILE A 164 12.31 -1.96 13.30
C ILE A 164 12.91 -3.33 12.99
N THR A 165 12.57 -3.92 11.85
CA THR A 165 13.11 -5.24 11.46
C THR A 165 14.62 -5.20 11.26
N PHE A 166 15.15 -4.17 10.60
CA PHE A 166 16.59 -3.99 10.44
C PHE A 166 17.31 -3.82 11.78
N VAL A 167 16.82 -2.93 12.65
CA VAL A 167 17.41 -2.68 13.97
C VAL A 167 17.39 -3.93 14.84
N LEU A 168 16.28 -4.69 14.83
CA LEU A 168 16.20 -5.97 15.56
C LEU A 168 17.17 -7.02 15.00
N ALA A 169 17.33 -7.09 13.67
CA ALA A 169 18.26 -8.01 13.03
C ALA A 169 19.71 -7.68 13.42
N VAL A 170 20.12 -6.41 13.34
CA VAL A 170 21.45 -5.95 13.76
C VAL A 170 21.66 -6.18 15.25
N GLY A 171 20.67 -5.85 16.09
CA GLY A 171 20.74 -6.09 17.54
C GLY A 171 20.89 -7.57 17.90
N ARG A 172 20.19 -8.47 17.19
CA ARG A 172 20.36 -9.92 17.33
C ARG A 172 21.74 -10.37 16.88
N PHE A 173 22.25 -9.83 15.78
CA PHE A 173 23.58 -10.17 15.28
C PHE A 173 24.68 -9.78 16.28
N ILE A 174 24.63 -8.56 16.82
CA ILE A 174 25.56 -8.12 17.86
C ILE A 174 25.44 -9.01 19.10
N ARG A 175 24.20 -9.31 19.52
CA ARG A 175 23.97 -10.22 20.65
C ARG A 175 24.58 -11.59 20.40
N LEU A 176 24.53 -12.14 19.19
CA LEU A 176 25.12 -13.44 18.86
C LEU A 176 26.64 -13.46 19.04
N GLN A 177 27.33 -12.38 18.66
CA GLN A 177 28.79 -12.28 18.83
C GLN A 177 29.22 -12.17 20.30
N CYS A 178 28.37 -11.55 21.14
CA CYS A 178 28.62 -11.40 22.58
C CYS A 178 27.97 -12.48 23.45
N SER A 179 27.05 -13.28 22.90
CA SER A 179 26.45 -14.41 23.60
C SER A 179 27.40 -15.60 23.59
N ASP A 180 27.30 -16.44 24.61
CA ASP A 180 28.04 -17.70 24.72
C ASP A 180 29.57 -17.57 24.82
N LEU A 181 30.13 -16.38 25.08
CA LEU A 181 31.55 -16.24 25.42
C LEU A 181 31.95 -17.20 26.56
N ARG A 182 31.13 -17.31 27.62
CA ARG A 182 31.42 -18.21 28.75
C ARG A 182 31.53 -19.68 28.36
N MET A 183 30.77 -20.11 27.34
CA MET A 183 30.76 -21.50 26.87
C MET A 183 32.00 -21.78 26.01
N ARG A 184 32.58 -20.74 25.41
CA ARG A 184 33.81 -20.83 24.61
C ARG A 184 35.09 -20.78 25.45
N ILE A 185 35.04 -20.21 26.67
CA ILE A 185 36.23 -20.07 27.56
C ILE A 185 37.06 -21.36 27.66
N PRO A 186 36.50 -22.56 27.91
CA PRO A 186 37.29 -23.78 28.08
C PRO A 186 38.07 -24.23 26.84
N TYR A 187 37.71 -23.72 25.65
CA TYR A 187 38.29 -24.12 24.38
C TYR A 187 39.14 -23.03 23.74
N GLU A 188 38.97 -21.76 24.14
CA GLU A 188 39.70 -20.62 23.58
C GLU A 188 40.80 -20.09 24.49
N ASN A 189 40.64 -20.21 25.81
CA ASN A 189 41.61 -19.69 26.78
C ASN A 189 42.45 -20.83 27.36
N LEU A 190 43.24 -21.48 26.50
CA LEU A 190 44.13 -22.57 26.88
C LEU A 190 45.57 -22.04 27.06
N PRO A 191 46.34 -22.48 28.08
CA PRO A 191 47.68 -21.95 28.35
C PRO A 191 48.74 -22.26 27.27
N SER A 192 48.76 -23.50 26.76
CA SER A 192 49.54 -23.92 25.58
C SER A 192 48.73 -24.91 24.76
N CYS A 193 48.91 -24.90 23.43
CA CYS A 193 48.26 -25.82 22.52
C CYS A 193 49.25 -26.77 21.82
N ASP A 194 50.54 -26.74 22.17
CA ASP A 194 51.60 -27.40 21.39
C ASP A 194 51.41 -28.91 21.29
N ARG A 195 51.05 -29.56 22.42
CA ARG A 195 50.76 -31.01 22.45
C ARG A 195 49.53 -31.39 21.63
N LEU A 196 48.51 -30.52 21.59
CA LEU A 196 47.31 -30.74 20.78
C LEU A 196 47.60 -30.54 19.29
N ILE A 197 48.42 -29.55 18.95
CA ILE A 197 48.88 -29.29 17.59
C ILE A 197 49.70 -30.48 17.08
N ALA A 198 50.62 -31.02 17.90
CA ALA A 198 51.40 -32.21 17.54
C ALA A 198 50.51 -33.42 17.21
N ILE A 199 49.46 -33.69 18.00
CA ILE A 199 48.49 -34.76 17.69
C ILE A 199 47.79 -34.50 16.35
N CYS A 200 47.41 -33.25 16.06
CA CYS A 200 46.79 -32.89 14.78
C CYS A 200 47.77 -33.04 13.60
N GLU A 201 49.05 -32.72 13.80
CA GLU A 201 50.12 -32.91 12.81
C GLU A 201 50.39 -34.40 12.56
N ASP A 202 50.41 -35.24 13.60
CA ASP A 202 50.57 -36.69 13.49
C ASP A 202 49.38 -37.32 12.75
N ILE A 203 48.15 -36.86 13.00
CA ILE A 203 46.96 -37.27 12.23
C ILE A 203 47.13 -36.91 10.76
N TYR A 204 47.62 -35.70 10.47
CA TYR A 204 47.84 -35.24 9.11
C TYR A 204 48.93 -36.06 8.40
N ALA A 205 50.02 -36.39 9.09
CA ALA A 205 51.10 -37.24 8.58
C ALA A 205 50.62 -38.67 8.29
N ALA A 206 49.95 -39.32 9.25
CA ALA A 206 49.40 -40.67 9.07
C ALA A 206 48.42 -40.75 7.88
N ARG A 207 47.61 -39.70 7.68
CA ARG A 207 46.72 -39.59 6.51
C ARG A 207 47.50 -39.46 5.20
N ALA A 208 48.58 -38.67 5.19
CA ALA A 208 49.41 -38.49 3.99
C ALA A 208 50.15 -39.78 3.60
N GLU A 209 50.53 -40.61 4.58
CA GLU A 209 51.20 -41.90 4.38
C GLU A 209 50.22 -43.05 4.10
N GLY A 210 48.91 -42.83 4.32
CA GLY A 210 47.87 -43.83 4.12
C GLY A 210 47.75 -44.84 5.27
N GLU A 211 48.32 -44.56 6.43
CA GLU A 211 48.24 -45.39 7.63
C GLU A 211 46.94 -45.16 8.42
N LEU A 212 45.82 -45.60 7.84
CA LEU A 212 44.47 -45.34 8.38
C LEU A 212 44.24 -45.86 9.81
N GLY A 213 44.92 -46.94 10.21
CA GLY A 213 44.80 -47.48 11.58
C GLY A 213 45.42 -46.56 12.64
N VAL A 214 46.55 -45.91 12.31
CA VAL A 214 47.21 -44.93 13.19
C VAL A 214 46.38 -43.65 13.24
N GLU A 215 45.88 -43.21 12.09
CA GLU A 215 44.97 -42.06 11.99
C GLU A 215 43.73 -42.23 12.89
N GLU A 216 43.07 -43.39 12.84
CA GLU A 216 41.88 -43.68 13.65
C GLU A 216 42.18 -43.61 15.16
N VAL A 217 43.30 -44.21 15.59
CA VAL A 217 43.70 -44.19 17.01
C VAL A 217 43.98 -42.77 17.50
N LEU A 218 44.69 -41.96 16.71
CA LEU A 218 44.99 -40.57 17.04
C LEU A 218 43.71 -39.70 17.04
N TYR A 219 42.82 -39.90 16.08
CA TYR A 219 41.53 -39.21 16.03
C TYR A 219 40.67 -39.47 17.27
N TRP A 220 40.53 -40.74 17.67
CA TRP A 220 39.78 -41.08 18.89
C TRP A 220 40.44 -40.54 20.16
N THR A 221 41.77 -40.44 20.15
CA THR A 221 42.52 -39.80 21.25
C THR A 221 42.17 -38.33 21.34
N LEU A 222 42.17 -37.59 20.23
CA LEU A 222 41.75 -36.19 20.17
C LEU A 222 40.30 -36.00 20.66
N VAL A 223 39.37 -36.83 20.20
CA VAL A 223 37.96 -36.79 20.64
C VAL A 223 37.83 -37.03 22.15
N LYS A 224 38.58 -37.98 22.72
CA LYS A 224 38.57 -38.25 24.16
C LYS A 224 39.06 -37.04 24.96
N ILE A 225 40.07 -36.33 24.46
CA ILE A 225 40.59 -35.10 25.10
C ILE A 225 39.52 -34.02 25.10
N TYR A 226 38.90 -33.71 23.95
CA TYR A 226 37.85 -32.68 23.86
C TYR A 226 36.57 -33.01 24.63
N ARG A 227 36.30 -34.30 24.90
CA ARG A 227 35.14 -34.74 25.71
C ARG A 227 35.34 -34.58 27.22
N SER A 228 36.58 -34.45 27.70
CA SER A 228 36.90 -34.35 29.13
C SER A 228 37.66 -33.06 29.43
N PRO A 229 37.03 -32.07 30.11
CA PRO A 229 37.70 -30.82 30.46
C PRO A 229 38.99 -31.01 31.27
N HIS A 230 39.04 -32.05 32.11
CA HIS A 230 40.24 -32.38 32.88
C HIS A 230 41.38 -32.85 31.99
N MET A 231 41.10 -33.70 30.99
CA MET A 231 42.11 -34.14 30.02
C MET A 231 42.58 -32.97 29.14
N LEU A 232 41.65 -32.12 28.70
CA LEU A 232 41.98 -30.93 27.91
C LEU A 232 42.92 -30.00 28.66
N LEU A 233 42.66 -29.73 29.95
CA LEU A 233 43.56 -28.93 30.79
C LEU A 233 44.92 -29.58 30.99
N GLU A 234 44.99 -30.90 31.18
CA GLU A 234 46.27 -31.62 31.34
C GLU A 234 47.15 -31.54 30.09
N TYR A 235 46.53 -31.65 28.91
CA TYR A 235 47.23 -31.56 27.62
C TYR A 235 47.59 -30.14 27.19
N THR A 236 47.11 -29.12 27.91
CA THR A 236 47.32 -27.70 27.58
C THR A 236 48.12 -26.95 28.64
N LYS A 237 48.72 -27.67 29.59
CA LYS A 237 49.65 -27.09 30.56
C LYS A 237 50.92 -26.60 29.85
N PRO A 238 51.51 -25.47 30.28
CA PRO A 238 52.86 -25.12 29.88
C PRO A 238 53.83 -26.18 30.46
N ASP A 239 54.84 -26.54 29.67
CA ASP A 239 55.96 -27.38 30.12
C ASP A 239 56.82 -26.65 31.18
#